data_AF-A0A6L7CWM0-F1
#
_entry.id   AF-A0A6L7CWM0-F1
#
_cell.length_a   1.000
_cell.length_b   1.000
_cell.length_c   1.000
_cell.angle_alpha   90.00
_cell.angle_beta   90.00
_cell.angle_gamma   90.00
#
_symmetry.space_group_name_H-M   'P 1'
#
loop_
_entity.id
_entity.type
_entity.pdbx_description
1 polymer ?
#
loop_
_entity_poly.entity_id
_entity_poly.type
_entity_poly.pdbx_seq_one_letter_code
_entity_poly.pdbx_strand_id
1 'polypeptide(L)'
;GGYNIHPLIDALDDAKLAPIAAKALSHTLLMFDNFYDVEEKAKAGNEYAKQVMQSWADAEWFLNRPALAEKLTVTVFKVTGETNTDDLSPAPDAWSRPDIPLHALAMLKNAREGIEPDQPGVVGPIKQIEALQQKGFPLAYVGDVVGTGSSRKSATNSVLWFMGDDIPHVPNKRGGGLCLGGKIAPIFFNTMEDAGAL
;
A
#
# COMPACT_ATOMS: atom_id res chain seq x y z
N GLY A 1 12.18 -8.14 0.04
CA GLY A 1 12.95 -7.34 -0.94
C GLY A 1 13.71 -6.24 -0.22
N GLY A 2 14.68 -5.60 -0.87
CA GLY A 2 15.45 -4.49 -0.29
C GLY A 2 16.54 -4.93 0.70
N TYR A 3 16.86 -4.08 1.68
CA TYR A 3 18.01 -4.25 2.60
C TYR A 3 18.00 -5.53 3.43
N ASN A 4 16.86 -6.21 3.55
CA ASN A 4 16.74 -7.45 4.31
C ASN A 4 17.15 -8.69 3.51
N ILE A 5 17.36 -8.59 2.18
CA ILE A 5 17.64 -9.76 1.34
C ILE A 5 18.95 -10.43 1.74
N HIS A 6 20.07 -9.69 1.75
CA HIS A 6 21.38 -10.24 2.08
C HIS A 6 21.41 -10.95 3.45
N PRO A 7 20.95 -10.33 4.55
CA PRO A 7 20.89 -11.00 5.85
C PRO A 7 20.04 -12.28 5.86
N LEU A 8 18.96 -12.34 5.07
CA LEU A 8 18.15 -13.55 4.94
C LEU A 8 18.88 -14.64 4.17
N ILE A 9 19.64 -14.29 3.12
CA ILE A 9 20.43 -15.25 2.35
C ILE A 9 21.56 -15.82 3.21
N ASP A 10 22.27 -14.98 3.96
CA ASP A 10 23.32 -15.41 4.89
C ASP A 10 22.75 -16.35 5.97
N ALA A 11 21.55 -16.05 6.47
CA ALA A 11 20.87 -16.86 7.47
C ALA A 11 20.48 -18.26 6.97
N LEU A 12 20.52 -18.54 5.67
CA LEU A 12 20.31 -19.90 5.13
C LEU A 12 21.41 -20.88 5.55
N ASP A 13 22.58 -20.39 5.95
CA ASP A 13 23.69 -21.25 6.40
C ASP A 13 23.64 -21.56 7.91
N ASP A 14 22.76 -20.89 8.67
CA ASP A 14 22.59 -21.11 10.11
C ASP A 14 21.40 -22.05 10.37
N ALA A 15 21.65 -23.23 10.95
CA ALA A 15 20.61 -24.25 11.15
C ALA A 15 19.40 -23.78 11.99
N LYS A 16 19.56 -22.78 12.87
CA LYS A 16 18.46 -22.24 13.68
C LYS A 16 17.67 -21.16 12.94
N LEU A 17 18.32 -20.39 12.08
CA LEU A 17 17.70 -19.28 11.36
C LEU A 17 17.19 -19.67 9.97
N ALA A 18 17.81 -20.66 9.33
CA ALA A 18 17.55 -21.06 7.96
C ALA A 18 16.07 -21.42 7.68
N PRO A 19 15.32 -22.11 8.58
CA PRO A 19 13.89 -22.33 8.36
C PRO A 19 13.06 -21.04 8.26
N ILE A 20 13.40 -20.03 9.06
CA ILE A 20 12.71 -18.73 9.09
C ILE A 20 13.10 -17.92 7.85
N ALA A 21 14.40 -17.91 7.52
CA ALA A 21 14.93 -17.22 6.37
C ALA A 21 14.37 -17.77 5.05
N ALA A 22 14.34 -19.10 4.90
CA ALA A 22 13.76 -19.76 3.74
C ALA A 22 12.29 -19.38 3.56
N LYS A 23 11.50 -19.45 4.64
CA LYS A 23 10.08 -19.03 4.60
C LYS A 23 9.92 -17.57 4.16
N ALA A 24 10.75 -16.65 4.66
CA ALA A 24 10.69 -15.25 4.27
C ALA A 24 11.11 -15.02 2.80
N LEU A 25 12.15 -15.71 2.33
CA LEU A 25 12.65 -15.63 0.96
C LEU A 25 11.68 -16.24 -0.05
N SER A 26 11.02 -17.35 0.28
CA SER A 26 9.97 -17.98 -0.53
C SER A 26 8.84 -17.03 -0.91
N HIS A 27 8.53 -16.05 -0.06
CA HIS A 27 7.51 -15.02 -0.34
C HIS A 27 8.09 -13.70 -0.91
N THR A 28 9.40 -13.62 -1.12
CA THR A 28 10.07 -12.43 -1.63
C THR A 28 10.27 -12.51 -3.14
N LEU A 29 9.62 -11.62 -3.88
CA LEU A 29 9.69 -11.60 -5.36
C LEU A 29 10.81 -10.71 -5.91
N LEU A 30 11.05 -9.56 -5.27
CA LEU A 30 12.06 -8.61 -5.70
C LEU A 30 13.42 -9.01 -5.14
N MET A 31 14.07 -9.96 -5.83
CA MET A 31 15.42 -10.46 -5.52
C MET A 31 16.53 -9.86 -6.39
N PHE A 32 16.20 -9.33 -7.59
CA PHE A 32 17.21 -8.81 -8.54
C PHE A 32 18.40 -9.77 -8.69
N ASP A 33 19.64 -9.25 -8.65
CA ASP A 33 20.86 -10.06 -8.78
C ASP A 33 21.10 -11.00 -7.58
N ASN A 34 20.53 -10.71 -6.40
CA ASN A 34 20.62 -11.60 -5.23
C ASN A 34 19.92 -12.94 -5.43
N PHE A 35 19.15 -13.10 -6.51
CA PHE A 35 18.67 -14.40 -6.94
C PHE A 35 19.83 -15.39 -7.14
N TYR A 36 20.94 -14.94 -7.74
CA TYR A 36 22.08 -15.80 -8.04
C TYR A 36 22.77 -16.31 -6.77
N ASP A 37 22.79 -15.52 -5.69
CA ASP A 37 23.36 -15.97 -4.40
C ASP A 37 22.57 -17.15 -3.81
N VAL A 38 21.23 -17.14 -3.94
CA VAL A 38 20.37 -18.26 -3.52
C VAL A 38 20.59 -19.47 -4.43
N GLU A 39 20.70 -19.23 -5.74
CA GLU A 39 20.96 -20.28 -6.73
C GLU A 39 22.30 -20.98 -6.48
N GLU A 40 23.37 -20.22 -6.22
CA GLU A 40 24.70 -20.74 -5.92
C GLU A 40 24.69 -21.59 -4.63
N LYS A 41 24.04 -21.12 -3.57
CA LYS A 41 23.86 -21.91 -2.34
C LYS A 41 23.08 -23.20 -2.59
N ALA A 42 22.03 -23.15 -3.41
CA ALA A 42 21.25 -24.33 -3.77
C ALA A 42 22.11 -25.35 -4.54
N LYS A 43 22.92 -24.89 -5.50
CA LYS A 43 23.89 -25.71 -6.26
C LYS A 43 24.99 -26.29 -5.35
N ALA A 44 25.40 -25.56 -4.33
CA ALA A 44 26.35 -26.02 -3.31
C ALA A 44 25.76 -27.03 -2.31
N GLY A 45 24.46 -27.33 -2.40
CA GLY A 45 23.81 -28.36 -1.58
C GLY A 45 23.06 -27.83 -0.35
N ASN A 46 22.87 -26.52 -0.21
CA ASN A 46 22.06 -25.98 0.87
C ASN A 46 20.57 -26.33 0.64
N GLU A 47 20.01 -27.19 1.51
CA GLU A 47 18.64 -27.70 1.39
C GLU A 47 17.58 -26.58 1.51
N TYR A 48 17.83 -25.55 2.31
CA TYR A 48 16.92 -24.40 2.43
C TYR A 48 16.95 -23.50 1.20
N ALA A 49 18.12 -23.31 0.59
CA ALA A 49 18.22 -22.59 -0.67
C ALA A 49 17.49 -23.32 -1.81
N LYS A 50 17.59 -24.66 -1.88
CA LYS A 50 16.81 -25.48 -2.82
C LYS A 50 15.31 -25.34 -2.57
N GLN A 51 14.87 -25.34 -1.31
CA GLN A 51 13.48 -25.11 -0.94
C GLN A 51 12.97 -23.75 -1.45
N VAL A 52 13.75 -22.68 -1.28
CA VAL A 52 13.39 -21.34 -1.76
C VAL A 52 13.21 -21.33 -3.29
N MET A 53 14.18 -21.91 -4.02
CA MET A 53 14.11 -22.00 -5.49
C MET A 53 12.89 -22.77 -5.98
N GLN A 54 12.58 -23.89 -5.33
CA GLN A 54 11.40 -24.71 -5.66
C GLN A 54 10.10 -23.96 -5.35
N SER A 55 10.01 -23.30 -4.20
CA SER A 55 8.86 -22.48 -3.80
C SER A 55 8.57 -21.35 -4.80
N TRP A 56 9.61 -20.71 -5.34
CA TRP A 56 9.45 -19.72 -6.42
C TRP A 56 8.95 -20.35 -7.73
N ALA A 57 9.48 -21.51 -8.11
CA ALA A 57 9.06 -22.24 -9.32
C ALA A 57 7.60 -22.70 -9.23
N ASP A 58 7.16 -23.13 -8.05
CA ASP A 58 5.79 -23.56 -7.78
C ASP A 58 4.82 -22.38 -7.55
N ALA A 59 5.32 -21.15 -7.64
CA ALA A 59 4.55 -19.91 -7.45
C ALA A 59 3.81 -19.84 -6.10
N GLU A 60 4.38 -20.41 -5.03
CA GLU A 60 3.78 -20.40 -3.69
C GLU A 60 3.53 -18.98 -3.16
N TRP A 61 4.33 -18.00 -3.59
CA TRP A 61 4.15 -16.57 -3.30
C TRP A 61 2.82 -15.99 -3.82
N PHE A 62 2.23 -16.64 -4.83
CA PHE A 62 0.95 -16.29 -5.44
C PHE A 62 -0.16 -17.19 -4.91
N LEU A 63 0.03 -18.51 -5.00
CA LEU A 63 -1.01 -19.50 -4.70
C LEU A 63 -1.41 -19.53 -3.22
N ASN A 64 -0.51 -19.15 -2.32
CA ASN A 64 -0.81 -19.07 -0.89
C ASN A 64 -1.46 -17.73 -0.47
N ARG A 65 -1.70 -16.80 -1.39
CA ARG A 65 -2.40 -15.55 -1.07
C ARG A 65 -3.89 -15.83 -0.79
N PRO A 66 -4.51 -15.11 0.16
CA PRO A 66 -5.96 -15.19 0.35
C PRO A 66 -6.70 -14.87 -0.95
N ALA A 67 -7.76 -15.65 -1.23
CA ALA A 67 -8.65 -15.34 -2.34
C ALA A 67 -9.40 -14.03 -2.06
N LEU A 68 -9.74 -13.29 -3.13
CA LEU A 68 -10.59 -12.12 -3.03
C LEU A 68 -11.98 -12.53 -2.53
N ALA A 69 -12.53 -11.75 -1.60
CA ALA A 69 -13.87 -12.00 -1.10
C ALA A 69 -14.91 -11.86 -2.22
N GLU A 70 -15.88 -12.78 -2.28
CA GLU A 70 -16.97 -12.73 -3.26
C GLU A 70 -17.86 -11.48 -3.10
N LYS A 71 -17.92 -10.92 -1.89
CA LYS A 71 -18.67 -9.69 -1.57
C LYS A 71 -17.89 -8.83 -0.58
N LEU A 72 -17.72 -7.56 -0.92
CA LEU A 72 -17.20 -6.53 -0.03
C LEU A 72 -18.32 -5.57 0.34
N THR A 73 -18.45 -5.27 1.63
CA THR A 73 -19.39 -4.25 2.15
C THR A 73 -18.57 -3.11 2.72
N VAL A 74 -18.80 -1.90 2.21
CA VAL A 74 -17.99 -0.71 2.55
C VAL A 74 -18.88 0.48 2.88
N THR A 75 -18.34 1.40 3.66
CA THR A 75 -18.86 2.75 3.85
C THR A 75 -18.26 3.64 2.77
N VAL A 76 -19.08 4.45 2.10
CA VAL A 76 -18.61 5.34 1.02
C VAL A 76 -18.26 6.72 1.58
N PHE A 77 -17.02 7.16 1.32
CA PHE A 77 -16.64 8.57 1.36
C PHE A 77 -16.66 9.11 -0.07
N LYS A 78 -17.75 9.80 -0.41
CA LYS A 78 -17.99 10.29 -1.76
C LYS A 78 -17.44 11.71 -1.95
N VAL A 79 -16.69 11.91 -3.04
CA VAL A 79 -16.19 13.22 -3.48
C VAL A 79 -16.69 13.44 -4.91
N THR A 80 -17.58 14.43 -5.11
CA THR A 80 -18.16 14.73 -6.41
C THR A 80 -17.17 15.44 -7.34
N GLY A 81 -17.35 15.26 -8.64
CA GLY A 81 -16.53 15.90 -9.67
C GLY A 81 -15.13 15.29 -9.81
N GLU A 82 -14.19 16.15 -10.21
CA GLU A 82 -12.79 15.75 -10.41
C GLU A 82 -11.98 15.98 -9.13
N THR A 83 -11.38 14.89 -8.63
CA THR A 83 -10.33 14.95 -7.62
C THR A 83 -8.98 14.87 -8.31
N ASN A 84 -8.18 15.92 -8.22
CA ASN A 84 -6.80 15.90 -8.68
C ASN A 84 -5.83 15.54 -7.54
N THR A 85 -4.57 15.28 -7.87
CA THR A 85 -3.53 14.93 -6.90
C THR A 85 -3.16 16.08 -5.94
N ASP A 86 -3.43 17.33 -6.29
CA ASP A 86 -3.28 18.48 -5.39
C ASP A 86 -4.42 18.57 -4.36
N ASP A 87 -5.62 18.09 -4.69
CA ASP A 87 -6.71 17.95 -3.72
C ASP A 87 -6.34 16.92 -2.63
N LEU A 88 -5.60 15.86 -2.98
CA LEU A 88 -5.23 14.77 -2.07
C LEU A 88 -3.90 14.97 -1.35
N SER A 89 -2.96 15.65 -2.00
CA SER A 89 -1.59 15.90 -1.52
C SER A 89 -1.14 17.28 -2.04
N PRO A 90 -1.61 18.37 -1.41
CA PRO A 90 -1.38 19.72 -1.91
C PRO A 90 0.11 20.06 -2.00
N ALA A 91 0.50 20.78 -3.06
CA ALA A 91 1.88 21.22 -3.25
C ALA A 91 2.42 22.14 -2.12
N PRO A 92 1.65 23.09 -1.54
CA PRO A 92 2.14 23.93 -0.43
C PRO A 92 2.55 23.14 0.81
N ASP A 93 2.01 21.93 0.97
CA ASP A 93 2.22 21.03 2.10
C ASP A 93 3.25 19.93 1.78
N ALA A 94 4.02 20.10 0.69
CA ALA A 94 5.01 19.10 0.27
C ALA A 94 6.06 18.77 1.34
N TRP A 95 6.32 19.70 2.25
CA TRP A 95 7.26 19.54 3.36
C TRP A 95 6.83 18.46 4.36
N SER A 96 5.53 18.17 4.49
CA SER A 96 5.03 17.16 5.44
C SER A 96 4.92 15.75 4.83
N ARG A 97 5.10 15.58 3.52
CA ARG A 97 4.95 14.28 2.82
C ARG A 97 5.72 13.09 3.41
N PRO A 98 6.93 13.26 4.00
CA PRO A 98 7.61 12.15 4.67
C PRO A 98 6.86 11.60 5.88
N ASP A 99 6.03 12.42 6.53
CA ASP A 99 5.14 12.07 7.62
C ASP A 99 3.72 11.90 7.07
N ILE A 100 3.40 10.69 6.61
CA ILE A 100 2.10 10.37 6.00
C ILE A 100 0.92 10.73 6.92
N PRO A 101 0.89 10.35 8.22
CA PRO A 101 -0.17 10.76 9.14
C PRO A 101 -0.40 12.27 9.16
N LEU A 102 0.69 13.05 9.26
CA LEU A 102 0.61 14.51 9.29
C LEU A 102 0.15 15.07 7.94
N HIS A 103 0.71 14.59 6.83
CA HIS A 103 0.40 15.07 5.49
C HIS A 103 -1.05 14.78 5.10
N ALA A 104 -1.58 13.62 5.50
CA ALA A 104 -2.95 13.21 5.21
C ALA A 104 -3.97 14.19 5.82
N LEU A 105 -3.63 14.91 6.89
CA LEU A 105 -4.50 15.97 7.45
C LEU A 105 -4.81 17.08 6.44
N ALA A 106 -3.96 17.31 5.44
CA ALA A 106 -4.16 18.32 4.40
C ALA A 106 -5.04 17.83 3.22
N MET A 107 -5.40 16.54 3.19
CA MET A 107 -6.23 15.95 2.14
C MET A 107 -7.60 16.63 2.10
N LEU A 108 -8.00 17.16 0.95
CA LEU A 108 -9.29 17.83 0.72
C LEU A 108 -9.53 19.03 1.66
N LYS A 109 -8.47 19.75 2.05
CA LYS A 109 -8.56 20.95 2.91
C LYS A 109 -9.28 22.15 2.29
N ASN A 110 -9.48 22.14 0.97
CA ASN A 110 -10.25 23.17 0.27
C ASN A 110 -11.70 22.71 0.14
N ALA A 111 -12.64 23.52 0.66
CA ALA A 111 -14.06 23.18 0.66
C ALA A 111 -14.59 22.95 -0.77
N ARG A 112 -15.44 21.94 -0.90
CA ARG A 112 -16.21 21.64 -2.12
C ARG A 112 -17.52 20.97 -1.76
N GLU A 113 -18.40 20.78 -2.73
CA GLU A 113 -19.68 20.14 -2.51
C GLU A 113 -19.52 18.78 -1.80
N GLY A 114 -20.21 18.61 -0.67
CA GLY A 114 -20.18 17.39 0.14
C GLY A 114 -18.91 17.19 0.98
N ILE A 115 -17.94 18.11 0.91
CA ILE A 115 -16.69 18.06 1.68
C ILE A 115 -16.54 19.32 2.53
N GLU A 116 -16.59 19.11 3.84
CA GLU A 116 -16.46 20.17 4.85
C GLU A 116 -15.13 20.04 5.59
N PRO A 117 -14.09 20.82 5.23
CA PRO A 117 -12.81 20.76 5.91
C PRO A 117 -12.94 21.24 7.37
N ASP A 118 -12.27 20.54 8.30
CA ASP A 118 -12.26 20.89 9.72
C ASP A 118 -11.65 22.28 9.96
N GLN A 119 -10.66 22.65 9.14
CA GLN A 119 -10.08 24.00 9.10
C GLN A 119 -9.81 24.39 7.63
N PRO A 120 -10.66 25.23 7.01
CA PRO A 120 -10.51 25.58 5.59
C PRO A 120 -9.10 26.03 5.21
N GLY A 121 -8.52 25.38 4.19
CA GLY A 121 -7.18 25.64 3.67
C GLY A 121 -6.03 25.05 4.49
N VAL A 122 -6.32 24.43 5.64
CA VAL A 122 -5.32 23.89 6.57
C VAL A 122 -5.54 22.39 6.84
N VAL A 123 -6.73 22.02 7.31
CA VAL A 123 -7.11 20.65 7.70
C VAL A 123 -8.34 20.21 6.92
N GLY A 124 -8.25 19.03 6.31
CA GLY A 124 -9.30 18.34 5.59
C GLY A 124 -10.51 17.93 6.44
N PRO A 125 -11.44 17.16 5.85
CA PRO A 125 -12.70 16.77 6.48
C PRO A 125 -12.51 15.59 7.46
N ILE A 126 -11.63 15.73 8.45
CA ILE A 126 -11.23 14.63 9.34
C ILE A 126 -12.41 14.14 10.18
N LYS A 127 -13.19 15.04 10.77
CA LYS A 127 -14.39 14.65 11.53
C LYS A 127 -15.42 13.92 10.68
N GLN A 128 -15.58 14.31 9.41
CA GLN A 128 -16.49 13.64 8.48
C GLN A 128 -16.01 12.21 8.19
N ILE A 129 -14.71 12.03 7.96
CA ILE A 129 -14.09 10.72 7.75
C ILE A 129 -14.24 9.84 8.99
N GLU A 130 -13.91 10.36 10.18
CA GLU A 130 -14.03 9.62 11.45
C GLU A 130 -15.48 9.20 11.74
N ALA A 131 -16.45 10.07 11.49
CA ALA A 131 -17.87 9.75 11.64
C ALA A 131 -18.32 8.62 10.69
N LEU A 132 -17.72 8.52 9.50
CA LEU A 132 -17.99 7.42 8.58
C LEU A 132 -17.29 6.12 9.01
N GLN A 133 -16.07 6.19 9.54
CA GLN A 133 -15.36 5.03 10.08
C GLN A 133 -16.12 4.37 11.24
N GLN A 134 -16.90 5.14 12.01
CA GLN A 134 -17.76 4.62 13.07
C GLN A 134 -18.95 3.77 12.59
N LYS A 135 -19.22 3.71 11.27
CA LYS A 135 -20.34 2.92 10.71
C LYS A 135 -20.04 1.41 10.62
N GLY A 136 -18.86 0.96 11.01
CA GLY A 136 -18.53 -0.46 11.19
C GLY A 136 -18.13 -1.22 9.92
N PHE A 137 -18.08 -0.55 8.76
CA PHE A 137 -17.53 -1.11 7.52
C PHE A 137 -16.30 -0.31 7.06
N PRO A 138 -15.32 -0.94 6.38
CA PRO A 138 -14.17 -0.24 5.79
C PRO A 138 -14.62 0.95 4.92
N LEU A 139 -13.83 2.02 4.94
CA LEU A 139 -14.13 3.21 4.15
C LEU A 139 -13.58 3.04 2.73
N ALA A 140 -14.34 3.44 1.72
CA ALA A 140 -13.91 3.48 0.32
C ALA A 140 -13.94 4.92 -0.20
N TYR A 141 -12.89 5.32 -0.92
CA TYR A 141 -12.87 6.58 -1.65
C TYR A 141 -13.71 6.42 -2.92
N VAL A 142 -14.71 7.29 -3.12
CA VAL A 142 -15.57 7.21 -4.31
C VAL A 142 -15.65 8.56 -5.00
N GLY A 143 -15.33 8.62 -6.30
CA GLY A 143 -15.44 9.86 -7.08
C GLY A 143 -15.77 9.65 -8.55
N ASP A 144 -16.13 10.75 -9.24
CA ASP A 144 -16.46 10.68 -10.66
C ASP A 144 -15.19 10.55 -11.51
N VAL A 145 -14.19 11.41 -11.23
CA VAL A 145 -12.85 11.34 -11.81
C VAL A 145 -11.82 11.46 -10.68
N VAL A 146 -10.91 10.48 -10.56
CA VAL A 146 -9.99 10.38 -9.41
C VAL A 146 -8.53 10.38 -9.86
N GLY A 147 -7.71 11.21 -9.20
CA GLY A 147 -6.26 11.14 -9.23
C GLY A 147 -5.60 11.82 -10.43
N THR A 148 -6.25 12.79 -11.07
CA THR A 148 -5.68 13.52 -12.22
C THR A 148 -4.51 14.42 -11.81
N GLY A 149 -3.68 14.80 -12.78
CA GLY A 149 -2.48 15.62 -12.58
C GLY A 149 -1.20 14.82 -12.43
N SER A 150 -0.14 15.47 -11.95
CA SER A 150 1.17 14.83 -11.73
C SER A 150 1.03 13.75 -10.67
N SER A 151 1.38 12.50 -10.98
CA SER A 151 1.32 11.44 -9.98
C SER A 151 2.22 11.75 -8.79
N ARG A 152 1.65 11.60 -7.60
CA ARG A 152 2.36 11.74 -6.33
C ARG A 152 1.99 10.53 -5.49
N LYS A 153 2.97 9.71 -5.13
CA LYS A 153 2.78 8.59 -4.18
C LYS A 153 2.15 9.07 -2.87
N SER A 154 2.40 10.33 -2.49
CA SER A 154 1.77 10.98 -1.33
C SER A 154 0.25 11.15 -1.46
N ALA A 155 -0.32 11.33 -2.66
CA ALA A 155 -1.77 11.41 -2.84
C ALA A 155 -2.44 10.08 -2.50
N THR A 156 -1.89 8.96 -3.00
CA THR A 156 -2.31 7.60 -2.62
C THR A 156 -2.13 7.38 -1.12
N ASN A 157 -0.98 7.75 -0.56
CA ASN A 157 -0.75 7.61 0.88
C ASN A 157 -1.77 8.39 1.73
N SER A 158 -2.16 9.60 1.33
CA SER A 158 -3.19 10.38 2.05
C SER A 158 -4.53 9.66 2.09
N VAL A 159 -4.97 9.10 0.95
CA VAL A 159 -6.21 8.33 0.87
C VAL A 159 -6.12 7.07 1.74
N LEU A 160 -5.06 6.28 1.56
CA LEU A 160 -4.88 5.01 2.28
C LEU A 160 -4.62 5.19 3.77
N TRP A 161 -4.12 6.35 4.19
CA TRP A 161 -4.00 6.64 5.62
C TRP A 161 -5.35 6.55 6.34
N PHE A 162 -6.43 7.03 5.70
CA PHE A 162 -7.78 6.98 6.28
C PHE A 162 -8.58 5.73 5.90
N MET A 163 -8.23 5.07 4.80
CA MET A 163 -9.09 4.07 4.14
C MET A 163 -8.42 2.72 3.90
N GLY A 164 -7.11 2.62 4.14
CA GLY A 164 -6.33 1.40 4.01
C GLY A 164 -6.16 0.67 5.34
N ASP A 165 -5.45 -0.45 5.26
CA ASP A 165 -5.13 -1.35 6.35
C ASP A 165 -3.72 -1.08 6.90
N ASP A 166 -3.55 -1.28 8.21
CA ASP A 166 -2.23 -1.22 8.83
C ASP A 166 -1.33 -2.32 8.27
N ILE A 167 -0.10 -1.95 7.93
CA ILE A 167 0.91 -2.90 7.46
C ILE A 167 1.68 -3.41 8.69
N PRO A 168 1.73 -4.73 8.94
CA PRO A 168 2.47 -5.28 10.06
C PRO A 168 3.91 -4.77 10.11
N HIS A 169 4.31 -4.22 11.27
CA HIS A 169 5.65 -3.72 11.56
C HIS A 169 6.12 -2.52 10.70
N VAL A 170 5.24 -1.89 9.93
CA VAL A 170 5.54 -0.66 9.17
C VAL A 170 4.66 0.47 9.71
N PRO A 171 5.15 1.26 10.69
CA PRO A 171 4.38 2.36 11.24
C PRO A 171 4.21 3.48 10.21
N ASN A 172 3.21 4.35 10.42
CA ASN A 172 2.96 5.54 9.61
C ASN A 172 2.73 5.25 8.12
N LYS A 173 2.36 4.03 7.76
CA LYS A 173 2.02 3.66 6.39
C LYS A 173 0.92 2.61 6.38
N ARG A 174 -0.01 2.77 5.45
CA ARG A 174 -1.10 1.84 5.21
C ARG A 174 -1.07 1.37 3.76
N GLY A 175 -1.60 0.18 3.53
CA GLY A 175 -1.77 -0.43 2.21
C GLY A 175 -3.20 -0.90 2.04
N GLY A 176 -3.50 -1.65 0.98
CA GLY A 176 -4.87 -2.15 0.79
C GLY A 176 -5.87 -1.02 0.49
N GLY A 177 -7.09 -1.16 0.98
CA GLY A 177 -8.17 -0.18 0.78
C GLY A 177 -8.89 -0.29 -0.57
N LEU A 178 -9.95 0.51 -0.73
CA LEU A 178 -10.79 0.53 -1.93
C LEU A 178 -10.94 1.95 -2.49
N CYS A 179 -10.79 2.09 -3.80
CA CYS A 179 -11.01 3.33 -4.53
C CYS A 179 -11.86 3.10 -5.78
N LEU A 180 -13.09 3.61 -5.76
CA LEU A 180 -14.03 3.51 -6.86
C LEU A 180 -14.07 4.83 -7.62
N GLY A 181 -13.80 4.79 -8.91
CA GLY A 181 -13.87 5.95 -9.79
C GLY A 181 -14.73 5.67 -11.01
N GLY A 182 -15.56 6.63 -11.44
CA GLY A 182 -16.11 6.61 -12.79
C GLY A 182 -15.00 6.61 -13.85
N LYS A 183 -13.92 7.34 -13.56
CA LYS A 183 -12.62 7.27 -14.25
C LYS A 183 -11.49 7.46 -13.23
N ILE A 184 -10.45 6.62 -13.29
CA ILE A 184 -9.25 6.79 -12.46
C ILE A 184 -8.08 7.10 -13.38
N ALA A 185 -7.28 8.11 -13.05
CA ALA A 185 -6.10 8.47 -13.83
C ALA A 185 -5.08 7.32 -13.80
N PRO A 186 -4.48 6.90 -14.94
CA PRO A 186 -3.69 5.66 -15.02
C PRO A 186 -2.53 5.58 -14.02
N ILE A 187 -1.83 6.69 -13.78
CA ILE A 187 -0.68 6.66 -12.86
C ILE A 187 -1.17 6.55 -11.40
N PHE A 188 -2.28 7.22 -11.05
CA PHE A 188 -2.88 7.08 -9.72
C PHE A 188 -3.40 5.66 -9.51
N PHE A 189 -4.09 5.09 -10.51
CA PHE A 189 -4.55 3.71 -10.51
C PHE A 189 -3.42 2.72 -10.23
N ASN A 190 -2.33 2.78 -11.02
CA ASN A 190 -1.18 1.89 -10.81
C ASN A 190 -0.51 2.10 -9.43
N THR A 191 -0.55 3.32 -8.89
CA THR A 191 0.02 3.61 -7.56
C THR A 191 -0.86 3.04 -6.44
N MET A 192 -2.19 3.06 -6.61
CA MET A 192 -3.13 2.39 -5.72
C MET A 192 -2.91 0.88 -5.74
N GLU A 193 -2.79 0.26 -6.92
CA GLU A 193 -2.48 -1.18 -7.06
C GLU A 193 -1.11 -1.55 -6.46
N ASP A 194 -0.06 -0.74 -6.66
CA ASP A 194 1.26 -0.93 -6.03
C ASP A 194 1.18 -0.91 -4.49
N ALA A 195 0.24 -0.14 -3.94
CA ALA A 195 -0.03 -0.09 -2.51
C ALA A 195 -0.97 -1.21 -2.02
N GLY A 196 -1.44 -2.08 -2.92
CA GLY A 196 -2.32 -3.21 -2.62
C GLY A 196 -3.82 -2.87 -2.61
N ALA A 197 -4.20 -1.67 -3.07
CA ALA A 197 -5.60 -1.25 -3.13
C ALA A 197 -6.35 -1.86 -4.33
N LEU A 198 -7.68 -1.88 -4.22
CA LEU A 198 -8.63 -2.26 -5.29
C LEU A 198 -9.35 -1.05 -5.87
#